data_AF-A0AA41V2G2-F1
#
_entry.id   AF-A0AA41V2G2-F1
#
_cell.length_a   1.000
_cell.length_b   1.000
_cell.length_c   1.000
_cell.angle_alpha   90.00
_cell.angle_beta   90.00
_cell.angle_gamma   90.00
#
_symmetry.space_group_name_H-M   'P 1'
#
loop_
_entity.id
_entity.type
_entity.pdbx_description
1 polymer ?
#
loop_
_entity_poly.entity_id
_entity_poly.type
_entity_poly.pdbx_seq_one_letter_code
_entity_poly.pdbx_strand_id
1 'polypeptide(L)'
;MTFYYRPTVTEAFASVQYIMTEANFGWLIRSVHRWSASMMVLMMILHVFRVYLTGRFKKTRELTWVTGVVLGVLTASFGVTGYSLPRDQIGYWALLRGSASVGQSTLTCFYSLHTFVLPLLTVVFMLMHFPMIRKQGISGPL
;
A
#
# COMPACT_ATOMS: atom_id res chain seq x y z
N MET A 1 3.86 -5.60 12.02
CA MET A 1 5.25 -5.29 12.45
C MET A 1 5.33 -4.09 13.39
N THR A 2 4.23 -3.37 13.64
CA THR A 2 4.17 -2.18 14.51
C THR A 2 4.58 -2.43 15.96
N PHE A 3 4.44 -3.65 16.48
CA PHE A 3 4.89 -4.01 17.84
C PHE A 3 6.41 -3.93 18.05
N TYR A 4 7.22 -4.08 17.00
CA TYR A 4 8.69 -4.12 17.10
C TYR A 4 9.40 -2.97 16.37
N TYR A 5 8.75 -2.38 15.36
CA TYR A 5 9.35 -1.31 14.56
C TYR A 5 9.41 0.01 15.33
N ARG A 6 10.56 0.71 15.29
CA ARG A 6 10.76 2.02 15.93
C ARG A 6 10.92 3.12 14.86
N PRO A 7 9.99 4.09 14.75
CA PRO A 7 10.03 5.13 13.71
C PRO A 7 10.99 6.29 14.04
N THR A 8 12.21 6.01 14.49
CA THR A 8 13.26 7.01 14.76
C THR A 8 14.43 6.81 13.79
N VAL A 9 15.04 7.90 13.32
CA VAL A 9 16.12 7.82 12.30
C VAL A 9 17.34 7.05 12.78
N THR A 10 17.56 6.99 14.09
CA THR A 10 18.66 6.24 14.73
C THR A 10 18.34 4.76 14.92
N GLU A 11 17.09 4.39 15.18
CA GLU A 11 16.73 3.00 15.52
C GLU A 11 15.95 2.27 14.40
N ALA A 12 15.46 2.95 13.37
CA ALA A 12 14.62 2.35 12.33
C ALA A 12 15.28 1.12 11.70
N PHE A 13 16.53 1.24 11.25
CA PHE A 13 17.26 0.13 10.65
C PHE A 13 17.55 -0.99 11.65
N ALA A 14 18.01 -0.65 12.85
CA ALA A 14 18.30 -1.62 13.92
C ALA A 14 17.04 -2.40 14.34
N SER A 15 15.88 -1.74 14.43
CA SER A 15 14.60 -2.38 14.75
C SER A 15 14.17 -3.37 13.65
N VAL A 16 14.50 -3.07 12.40
CA VAL A 16 14.25 -3.97 11.26
C VAL A 16 15.20 -5.17 11.28
N GLN A 17 16.46 -4.99 11.68
CA GLN A 17 17.39 -6.11 11.89
C GLN A 17 16.92 -7.01 13.02
N TYR A 18 16.50 -6.44 14.15
CA TYR A 18 15.92 -7.18 15.26
C TYR A 18 14.73 -8.06 14.82
N ILE A 19 13.82 -7.51 14.00
CA ILE A 19 12.70 -8.28 13.42
C ILE A 19 13.21 -9.46 12.57
N MET A 20 14.34 -9.32 11.89
CA MET A 20 14.88 -10.39 11.03
C MET A 20 15.65 -11.46 11.78
N THR A 21 16.37 -11.10 12.85
CA THR A 21 17.35 -11.99 13.47
C THR A 21 16.91 -12.50 14.84
N GLU A 22 16.23 -11.68 15.64
CA GLU A 22 15.93 -11.99 17.05
C GLU A 22 14.45 -12.32 17.29
N ALA A 23 13.54 -11.66 16.57
CA ALA A 23 12.11 -11.86 16.79
C ALA A 23 11.66 -13.24 16.27
N ASN A 24 10.95 -13.99 17.11
CA ASN A 24 10.34 -15.27 16.73
C ASN A 24 9.48 -15.12 15.47
N PHE A 25 9.82 -15.85 14.41
CA PHE A 25 9.19 -15.78 13.08
C PHE A 25 9.14 -14.37 12.45
N GLY A 26 9.93 -13.41 12.93
CA GLY A 26 9.90 -12.04 12.41
C GLY A 26 10.39 -11.95 10.96
N TRP A 27 11.38 -12.78 10.58
CA TRP A 27 11.82 -12.94 9.19
C TRP A 27 10.67 -13.37 8.27
N LEU A 28 9.82 -14.28 8.73
CA LEU A 28 8.68 -14.79 7.96
C LEU A 28 7.64 -13.68 7.79
N ILE A 29 7.26 -13.00 8.87
CA ILE A 29 6.27 -11.91 8.84
C ILE A 29 6.73 -10.79 7.90
N ARG A 30 8.00 -10.37 7.98
CA ARG A 30 8.52 -9.31 7.10
C ARG A 30 8.57 -9.78 5.64
N SER A 31 8.97 -11.03 5.41
CA SER A 31 9.03 -11.61 4.06
C SER A 31 7.66 -11.70 3.42
N VAL A 32 6.68 -12.23 4.17
CA VAL A 32 5.27 -12.26 3.75
C VAL A 32 4.78 -10.85 3.46
N HIS A 33 5.00 -9.87 4.35
CA HIS A 33 4.56 -8.50 4.11
C HIS A 33 5.15 -7.90 2.82
N ARG A 34 6.45 -8.14 2.56
CA ARG A 34 7.11 -7.65 1.33
C ARG A 34 6.55 -8.34 0.08
N TRP A 35 6.42 -9.66 0.08
CA TRP A 35 5.91 -10.42 -1.06
C TRP A 35 4.42 -10.15 -1.31
N SER A 36 3.61 -10.11 -0.25
CA SER A 36 2.19 -9.79 -0.34
C SER A 36 1.94 -8.39 -0.86
N ALA A 37 2.78 -7.39 -0.53
CA ALA A 37 2.67 -6.05 -1.11
C ALA A 37 2.89 -6.08 -2.63
N SER A 38 3.91 -6.80 -3.11
CA SER A 38 4.15 -6.96 -4.56
C SER A 38 3.02 -7.73 -5.26
N MET A 39 2.52 -8.80 -4.63
CA MET A 39 1.39 -9.57 -5.17
C MET A 39 0.09 -8.76 -5.19
N MET A 40 -0.14 -7.90 -4.20
CA MET A 40 -1.29 -6.99 -4.18
C MET A 40 -1.29 -6.06 -5.40
N VAL A 41 -0.15 -5.44 -5.71
CA VAL A 41 -0.01 -4.56 -6.88
C VAL A 41 -0.17 -5.34 -8.19
N LEU A 42 0.45 -6.52 -8.30
CA LEU A 42 0.30 -7.38 -9.47
C LEU A 42 -1.17 -7.75 -9.71
N MET A 43 -1.87 -8.22 -8.68
CA MET A 43 -3.28 -8.61 -8.78
C MET A 43 -4.18 -7.40 -9.06
N MET A 44 -3.85 -6.23 -8.55
CA MET A 44 -4.53 -4.97 -8.89
C MET A 44 -4.41 -4.66 -10.39
N ILE A 45 -3.21 -4.78 -10.96
CA ILE A 45 -3.00 -4.57 -12.41
C ILE A 45 -3.81 -5.57 -13.23
N LEU A 46 -3.75 -6.85 -12.88
CA LEU A 46 -4.54 -7.89 -13.55
C LEU A 46 -6.04 -7.65 -13.42
N HIS A 47 -6.50 -7.16 -12.27
CA HIS A 47 -7.89 -6.79 -12.04
C HIS A 47 -8.34 -5.64 -12.93
N VAL A 48 -7.54 -4.56 -13.01
CA VAL A 48 -7.80 -3.41 -13.89
C VAL A 48 -7.83 -3.85 -15.35
N PHE A 49 -6.86 -4.64 -15.77
CA PHE A 49 -6.80 -5.19 -17.12
C PHE A 49 -8.06 -5.99 -17.47
N ARG A 50 -8.50 -6.87 -16.56
CA ARG A 50 -9.75 -7.63 -16.72
C ARG A 50 -10.97 -6.72 -16.82
N VAL A 51 -11.09 -5.69 -15.99
CA VAL A 51 -12.21 -4.73 -16.02
C VAL A 51 -12.25 -3.95 -17.34
N TYR A 52 -11.08 -3.53 -17.83
CA TYR A 52 -10.94 -2.78 -19.07
C TYR A 52 -11.28 -3.64 -20.29
N LEU A 53 -10.65 -4.83 -20.42
CA LEU A 53 -10.89 -5.73 -21.55
C LEU A 53 -12.33 -6.22 -21.64
N THR A 54 -13.01 -6.36 -20.50
CA THR A 54 -14.42 -6.78 -20.48
C THR A 54 -15.40 -5.61 -20.52
N GLY A 55 -14.93 -4.38 -20.71
CA GLY A 55 -15.77 -3.18 -20.84
C GLY A 55 -16.63 -2.86 -19.61
N ARG A 56 -16.26 -3.37 -18.42
CA ARG A 56 -17.10 -3.31 -17.21
C ARG A 56 -17.14 -1.95 -16.52
N PHE A 57 -16.40 -0.98 -17.04
CA PHE A 57 -16.40 0.41 -16.57
C PHE A 57 -17.48 1.28 -17.23
N LYS A 58 -18.18 0.77 -18.25
CA LYS A 58 -19.23 1.49 -19.01
C LYS A 58 -20.47 1.79 -18.15
N LYS A 59 -21.39 2.60 -18.71
CA LYS A 59 -22.57 3.17 -18.05
C LYS A 59 -23.30 2.21 -17.12
N THR A 60 -23.74 2.78 -15.98
CA THR A 60 -24.18 2.18 -14.71
C THR A 60 -23.06 1.82 -13.72
N ARG A 61 -21.79 1.68 -14.15
CA ARG A 61 -20.66 1.27 -13.30
C ARG A 61 -19.50 2.27 -13.21
N GLU A 62 -19.69 3.47 -13.73
CA GLU A 62 -18.67 4.52 -13.79
C GLU A 62 -18.15 4.92 -12.39
N LEU A 63 -19.02 5.00 -11.39
CA LEU A 63 -18.62 5.30 -10.01
C LEU A 63 -17.77 4.18 -9.38
N THR A 64 -18.08 2.92 -9.72
CA THR A 64 -17.27 1.76 -9.32
C THR A 64 -15.89 1.83 -9.96
N TRP A 65 -15.78 2.27 -11.21
CA TRP A 65 -14.50 2.53 -11.87
C TRP A 65 -13.70 3.65 -11.19
N VAL A 66 -14.34 4.80 -10.93
CA VAL A 66 -13.69 5.95 -10.26
C VAL A 66 -13.15 5.55 -8.89
N THR A 67 -13.95 4.86 -8.07
CA THR A 67 -13.48 4.35 -6.77
C THR A 67 -12.35 3.33 -6.91
N GLY A 68 -12.36 2.50 -7.96
CA GLY A 68 -11.25 1.60 -8.29
C GLY A 68 -9.95 2.34 -8.62
N VAL A 69 -10.02 3.43 -9.39
CA VAL A 69 -8.86 4.29 -9.68
C VAL A 69 -8.30 4.90 -8.39
N VAL A 70 -9.17 5.42 -7.51
CA VAL A 70 -8.73 5.96 -6.22
C VAL A 70 -8.06 4.89 -5.36
N LEU A 71 -8.62 3.68 -5.29
CA LEU A 71 -8.00 2.54 -4.59
C LEU A 71 -6.64 2.15 -5.19
N GLY A 72 -6.48 2.24 -6.51
CA GLY A 72 -5.20 2.04 -7.19
C GLY A 72 -4.15 3.06 -6.77
N VAL A 73 -4.51 4.35 -6.71
CA VAL A 73 -3.63 5.43 -6.23
C VAL A 73 -3.24 5.22 -4.76
N LEU A 74 -4.22 4.92 -3.89
CA LEU A 74 -3.95 4.63 -2.48
C LEU A 74 -2.98 3.44 -2.32
N THR A 75 -3.15 2.39 -3.13
CA THR A 75 -2.25 1.22 -3.14
C THR A 75 -0.83 1.60 -3.56
N ALA A 76 -0.66 2.46 -4.56
CA ALA A 76 0.65 2.98 -4.94
C ALA A 76 1.28 3.80 -3.80
N SER A 77 0.48 4.63 -3.10
CA SER A 77 0.93 5.40 -1.93
C SER A 77 1.40 4.51 -0.78
N PHE A 78 0.77 3.35 -0.55
CA PHE A 78 1.29 2.36 0.41
C PHE A 78 2.70 1.88 0.03
N GLY A 79 2.92 1.60 -1.25
CA GLY A 79 4.24 1.20 -1.75
C GLY A 79 5.31 2.26 -1.48
N VAL A 80 5.03 3.52 -1.83
CA VAL A 80 5.98 4.63 -1.63
C VAL A 80 6.27 4.87 -0.15
N THR A 81 5.24 4.99 0.69
CA THR A 81 5.41 5.27 2.12
C THR A 81 6.07 4.12 2.86
N GLY A 82 5.74 2.86 2.53
CA GLY A 82 6.29 1.68 3.17
C GLY A 82 7.74 1.37 2.76
N TYR A 83 8.11 1.64 1.51
CA TYR A 83 9.46 1.40 1.00
C TYR A 83 10.53 2.21 1.73
N SER A 84 10.17 3.40 2.24
CA SER A 84 11.10 4.30 2.93
C SER A 84 11.27 4.00 4.43
N LEU A 85 10.44 3.12 5.03
CA LEU A 85 10.47 2.85 6.47
C LEU A 85 11.72 2.12 6.97
N PRO A 86 12.33 1.16 6.24
CA PRO A 86 13.56 0.52 6.68
C PRO A 86 14.78 1.47 6.73
N ARG A 87 14.69 2.65 6.08
CA ARG A 87 15.77 3.65 5.97
C ARG A 87 17.09 3.05 5.47
N ASP A 88 17.02 1.99 4.66
CA ASP A 88 18.18 1.48 3.94
C ASP A 88 18.64 2.51 2.90
N GLN A 89 19.88 2.37 2.42
CA GLN A 89 20.48 3.32 1.50
C GLN A 89 19.57 3.56 0.28
N ILE A 90 18.90 2.52 -0.21
CA ILE A 90 18.00 2.59 -1.36
C ILE A 90 16.70 3.37 -1.05
N GLY A 91 16.04 3.09 0.08
CA GLY A 91 14.83 3.81 0.51
C GLY A 91 15.08 5.29 0.84
N TYR A 92 16.25 5.63 1.38
CA TYR A 92 16.66 7.02 1.66
C TYR A 92 16.94 7.82 0.38
N TRP A 93 17.73 7.28 -0.56
CA TRP A 93 18.04 7.95 -1.83
C TRP A 93 16.82 8.08 -2.74
N ALA A 94 15.89 7.12 -2.70
CA ALA A 94 14.63 7.22 -3.43
C ALA A 94 13.80 8.44 -2.99
N LEU A 95 13.82 8.78 -1.70
CA LEU A 95 13.07 9.92 -1.17
C LEU A 95 13.78 11.26 -1.39
N LEU A 96 15.12 11.28 -1.26
CA LEU A 96 15.95 12.46 -1.52
C LEU A 96 15.85 12.96 -2.96
N ARG A 97 15.64 12.06 -3.93
CA ARG A 97 15.39 12.46 -5.33
C ARG A 97 14.12 13.32 -5.50
N GLY A 98 13.23 13.37 -4.51
CA GLY A 98 12.02 14.19 -4.50
C GLY A 98 11.96 15.26 -3.40
N SER A 99 12.99 15.44 -2.56
CA SER A 99 12.96 16.40 -1.44
C SER A 99 14.37 16.89 -1.04
N ALA A 100 14.48 18.19 -0.73
CA ALA A 100 15.74 18.85 -0.38
C ALA A 100 16.35 18.38 0.97
N SER A 101 15.54 17.84 1.89
CA SER A 101 16.02 17.23 3.13
C SER A 101 15.05 16.15 3.63
N VAL A 102 15.58 14.95 3.90
CA VAL A 102 14.78 13.80 4.38
C VAL A 102 15.21 13.43 5.79
N GLY A 103 14.60 14.09 6.77
CA GLY A 103 14.92 13.95 8.20
C GLY A 103 13.95 13.09 9.00
N GLN A 104 13.99 13.25 10.32
CA GLN A 104 13.10 12.58 11.27
C GLN A 104 11.62 12.92 11.04
N SER A 105 11.31 14.18 10.74
CA SER A 105 9.94 14.63 10.48
C SER A 105 9.29 13.87 9.32
N THR A 106 10.04 13.65 8.25
CA THR A 106 9.57 12.89 7.08
C THR A 106 9.31 11.42 7.44
N LEU A 107 10.19 10.79 8.22
CA LEU A 107 10.03 9.40 8.66
C LEU A 107 8.77 9.23 9.53
N THR A 108 8.55 10.11 10.50
CA THR A 108 7.36 10.08 11.35
C THR A 108 6.08 10.30 10.53
N CYS A 109 6.09 11.24 9.59
CA CYS A 109 4.96 11.49 8.70
C CYS A 109 4.64 10.25 7.84
N PHE A 110 5.66 9.63 7.24
CA PHE A 110 5.49 8.46 6.38
C PHE A 110 5.00 7.25 7.17
N TYR A 111 5.51 7.05 8.38
CA TYR A 111 5.01 6.01 9.27
C TYR A 111 3.53 6.23 9.63
N SER A 112 3.14 7.45 9.99
CA SER A 112 1.75 7.79 10.29
C SER A 112 0.83 7.61 9.07
N LEU A 113 1.28 8.07 7.89
CA LEU A 113 0.55 7.87 6.64
C LEU A 113 0.34 6.38 6.35
N HIS A 114 1.39 5.57 6.49
CA HIS A 114 1.36 4.16 6.14
C HIS A 114 0.54 3.30 7.11
N THR A 115 0.56 3.63 8.40
CA THR A 115 -0.05 2.78 9.45
C THR A 115 -1.42 3.26 9.92
N PHE A 116 -1.77 4.53 9.68
CA PHE A 116 -3.06 5.09 10.09
C PHE A 116 -3.87 5.65 8.93
N VAL A 117 -3.35 6.66 8.22
CA VAL A 117 -4.14 7.43 7.24
C VAL A 117 -4.52 6.58 6.03
N LEU A 118 -3.54 5.92 5.40
CA LEU A 118 -3.78 5.09 4.21
C LEU A 118 -4.70 3.90 4.51
N PRO A 119 -4.51 3.13 5.62
CA PRO A 119 -5.44 2.07 5.99
C PRO A 119 -6.87 2.55 6.15
N LEU A 120 -7.08 3.68 6.84
CA LEU A 120 -8.42 4.24 7.05
C LEU A 120 -9.07 4.63 5.72
N LEU A 121 -8.34 5.36 4.86
CA LEU A 121 -8.85 5.76 3.55
C LEU A 121 -9.18 4.54 2.68
N THR A 122 -8.31 3.53 2.64
CA THR A 122 -8.54 2.33 1.85
C THR A 122 -9.75 1.54 2.35
N VAL A 123 -9.96 1.43 3.67
CA VAL A 123 -11.18 0.81 4.22
C VAL A 123 -12.42 1.57 3.79
N VAL A 124 -12.42 2.90 3.91
CA VAL A 124 -13.56 3.74 3.50
C VAL A 124 -13.89 3.54 2.01
N PHE A 125 -12.89 3.57 1.13
CA PHE A 125 -13.10 3.38 -0.30
C PHE A 125 -13.49 1.94 -0.66
N MET A 126 -12.97 0.93 0.03
CA MET A 126 -13.39 -0.47 -0.16
C MET A 126 -14.85 -0.67 0.26
N LEU A 127 -15.27 -0.06 1.36
CA LEU A 127 -16.67 -0.08 1.83
C LEU A 127 -17.62 0.66 0.89
N MET A 128 -17.13 1.62 0.09
CA MET A 128 -17.92 2.19 -1.00
C MET A 128 -17.91 1.29 -2.25
N HIS A 129 -16.76 0.71 -2.59
CA HIS A 129 -16.56 -0.06 -3.82
C HIS A 129 -17.38 -1.36 -3.86
N PHE A 130 -17.34 -2.18 -2.80
CA PHE A 130 -18.01 -3.49 -2.80
C PHE A 130 -19.55 -3.41 -2.85
N PRO A 131 -20.24 -2.54 -2.08
CA PRO A 131 -21.68 -2.43 -2.17
C PRO A 131 -22.17 -1.94 -3.53
N MET A 132 -21.42 -1.07 -4.23
CA MET A 132 -21.77 -0.67 -5.60
C MET A 132 -21.74 -1.86 -6.56
N ILE A 133 -20.72 -2.73 -6.45
CA ILE A 133 -20.63 -3.97 -7.24
C ILE A 133 -21.82 -4.89 -6.91
N ARG A 134 -22.17 -5.06 -5.63
CA ARG A 134 -23.29 -5.91 -5.20
C ARG A 134 -24.63 -5.39 -5.73
N LYS A 135 -24.84 -4.07 -5.73
CA LYS A 135 -26.08 -3.43 -6.22
C LYS A 135 -26.23 -3.50 -7.74
N GLN A 136 -25.13 -3.40 -8.49
CA GLN A 136 -25.15 -3.35 -9.97
C GLN A 136 -25.07 -4.75 -10.62
N GLY A 137 -24.88 -5.81 -9.83
CA GLY A 137 -24.74 -7.18 -10.32
C GLY A 137 -23.45 -7.42 -11.12
N ILE A 138 -23.21 -8.65 -11.58
CA ILE A 138 -22.10 -8.95 -12.50
C ILE A 138 -22.60 -8.74 -13.94
N SER A 139 -21.83 -8.06 -14.78
CA SER A 139 -22.19 -7.83 -16.18
C SER A 139 -22.44 -9.16 -16.90
N GLY A 140 -23.41 -9.18 -17.83
CA GLY A 140 -23.71 -10.34 -18.67
C GLY A 140 -22.53 -10.80 -19.54
N PRO A 141 -22.66 -11.95 -20.23
CA PRO A 141 -21.62 -12.48 -21.11
C PRO A 141 -21.27 -11.49 -22.23
N LEU A 142 -20.03 -11.59 -22.71
CA LEU A 142 -19.48 -10.78 -23.81
C LEU A 142 -20.19 -11.08 -25.14
#